data_AF-A0AAE9WUT0-F1
#
_entry.id   AF-A0AAE9WUT0-F1
#
_cell.length_a   1.000
_cell.length_b   1.000
_cell.length_c   1.000
_cell.angle_alpha   90.00
_cell.angle_beta   90.00
_cell.angle_gamma   90.00
#
_symmetry.space_group_name_H-M   'P 1'
#
loop_
_entity.id
_entity.type
_entity.pdbx_description
1 polymer ?
#
loop_
_entity_poly.entity_id
_entity_poly.type
_entity_poly.pdbx_seq_one_letter_code
_entity_poly.pdbx_strand_id
1 'polypeptide(L)'
;MYKIIDKFDRFVVAHLLGWLGKGLVVRNFLYLNVNSILFELVELKFRNILPNFYECWWDHILLDVLGCNLFGILMSIWAMKYFNVELYKWEFSDPKRRKKNIIFPKLDKLIRLFFNNSKTFAIFIFICIIMSTVDLNIFIIKAIIQIDVKESLLIYRELIMGFLGLMATYELNKNFNGK
;
A
#
# COMPACT_ATOMS: atom_id res chain seq x y z
N MET A 1 -8.11 -2.02 -31.83
CA MET A 1 -6.76 -1.52 -31.50
C MET A 1 -6.81 -0.30 -30.58
N TYR A 2 -7.56 0.76 -30.91
CA TYR A 2 -7.71 1.96 -30.04
C TYR A 2 -8.18 1.68 -28.59
N LYS A 3 -9.11 0.74 -28.36
CA LYS A 3 -9.63 0.44 -27.01
C LYS A 3 -8.65 -0.27 -26.05
N ILE A 4 -7.61 -0.91 -26.57
CA ILE A 4 -6.65 -1.68 -25.75
C ILE A 4 -5.56 -0.75 -25.22
N ILE A 5 -5.06 0.14 -26.08
CA ILE A 5 -4.04 1.14 -25.73
C ILE A 5 -4.60 2.11 -24.68
N ASP A 6 -5.82 2.62 -24.85
CA ASP A 6 -6.47 3.52 -23.86
C ASP A 6 -6.68 2.86 -22.48
N LYS A 7 -6.97 1.55 -22.45
CA LYS A 7 -7.13 0.81 -21.19
C LYS A 7 -5.79 0.62 -20.49
N PHE A 8 -4.78 0.25 -21.26
CA PHE A 8 -3.42 0.06 -20.78
C PHE A 8 -2.85 1.37 -20.20
N ASP A 9 -2.98 2.48 -20.94
CA ASP A 9 -2.47 3.78 -20.51
C ASP A 9 -3.12 4.27 -19.21
N ARG A 10 -4.44 4.10 -19.06
CA ARG A 10 -5.14 4.52 -17.84
C ARG A 10 -4.76 3.66 -16.63
N PHE A 11 -4.61 2.36 -16.81
CA PHE A 11 -4.27 1.44 -15.74
C PHE A 11 -2.85 1.69 -15.21
N VAL A 12 -1.89 1.79 -16.12
CA VAL A 12 -0.48 2.14 -15.81
C VAL A 12 -0.41 3.46 -15.03
N VAL A 13 -1.12 4.49 -15.51
CA VAL A 13 -1.15 5.80 -14.82
C VAL A 13 -1.80 5.70 -13.44
N ALA A 14 -2.88 4.94 -13.30
CA ALA A 14 -3.56 4.76 -12.02
C ALA A 14 -2.68 4.03 -11.00
N HIS A 15 -1.97 2.97 -11.41
CA HIS A 15 -1.02 2.27 -10.55
C HIS A 15 0.14 3.17 -10.15
N LEU A 16 0.78 3.82 -11.12
CA LEU A 16 1.89 4.74 -10.87
C LEU A 16 1.51 5.84 -9.87
N LEU A 17 0.43 6.58 -10.15
CA LEU A 17 0.00 7.70 -9.32
C LEU A 17 -0.55 7.23 -7.98
N GLY A 18 -1.26 6.10 -7.94
CA GLY A 18 -1.76 5.48 -6.73
C GLY A 18 -0.64 5.12 -5.77
N TRP A 19 0.42 4.46 -6.27
CA TRP A 19 1.59 4.09 -5.46
C TRP A 19 2.47 5.27 -5.08
N LEU A 20 2.56 6.29 -5.93
CA LEU A 20 3.18 7.55 -5.58
C LEU A 20 2.44 8.22 -4.42
N GLY A 21 1.11 8.33 -4.51
CA GLY A 21 0.25 8.90 -3.47
C GLY A 21 0.35 8.13 -2.14
N LYS A 22 0.22 6.79 -2.18
CA LYS A 22 0.44 5.92 -1.01
C LYS A 22 1.82 6.11 -0.41
N GLY A 23 2.82 6.33 -1.26
CA GLY A 23 4.18 6.66 -0.86
C GLY A 23 4.29 7.91 0.00
N LEU A 24 3.59 8.98 -0.37
CA LEU A 24 3.51 10.22 0.40
C LEU A 24 2.77 10.05 1.75
N VAL A 25 1.82 9.11 1.80
CA VAL A 25 1.05 8.77 3.02
C VAL A 25 1.86 7.92 3.99
N VAL A 26 2.35 6.75 3.58
CA VAL A 26 2.98 5.77 4.49
C VAL A 26 4.47 6.06 4.73
N ARG A 27 5.14 6.71 3.77
CA ARG A 27 6.54 7.17 3.85
C ARG A 27 7.57 6.13 4.27
N ASN A 28 7.31 4.85 3.96
CA ASN A 28 8.22 3.77 4.32
C ASN A 28 8.30 2.73 3.19
N PHE A 29 9.51 2.54 2.67
CA PHE A 29 9.77 1.70 1.50
C PHE A 29 9.37 0.22 1.70
N LEU A 30 9.67 -0.36 2.86
CA LEU A 30 9.34 -1.76 3.14
C LEU A 30 7.84 -1.99 3.21
N TYR A 31 7.13 -1.11 3.91
CA TYR A 31 5.68 -1.21 4.11
C TYR A 31 4.94 -1.10 2.77
N LEU A 32 5.37 -0.16 1.92
CA LEU A 32 4.80 0.05 0.59
C LEU A 32 5.02 -1.15 -0.34
N ASN A 33 6.25 -1.68 -0.41
CA ASN A 33 6.54 -2.80 -1.31
C ASN A 33 5.81 -4.09 -0.89
N VAL A 34 5.74 -4.37 0.42
CA VAL A 34 4.97 -5.53 0.88
C VAL A 34 3.49 -5.33 0.62
N ASN A 35 2.95 -4.12 0.84
CA ASN A 35 1.56 -3.87 0.51
C ASN A 35 1.29 -3.92 -1.00
N SER A 36 2.27 -3.58 -1.84
CA SER A 36 2.16 -3.72 -3.29
C SER A 36 1.94 -5.17 -3.67
N ILE A 37 2.81 -6.07 -3.19
CA ILE A 37 2.66 -7.51 -3.42
C ILE A 37 1.34 -8.02 -2.82
N LEU A 38 0.99 -7.58 -1.61
CA LEU A 38 -0.26 -7.98 -0.96
C LEU A 38 -1.49 -7.59 -1.78
N PHE A 39 -1.51 -6.38 -2.33
CA PHE A 39 -2.66 -5.92 -3.10
C PHE A 39 -2.79 -6.67 -4.43
N GLU A 40 -1.69 -6.96 -5.13
CA GLU A 40 -1.74 -7.82 -6.33
C GLU A 40 -2.27 -9.23 -6.02
N LEU A 41 -1.95 -9.78 -4.84
CA LEU A 41 -2.54 -11.05 -4.40
C LEU A 41 -4.05 -10.93 -4.13
N VAL A 42 -4.50 -9.78 -3.62
CA VAL A 42 -5.94 -9.47 -3.46
C VAL A 42 -6.59 -9.39 -4.85
N GLU A 43 -6.00 -8.70 -5.81
CA GLU A 43 -6.53 -8.62 -7.17
C GLU A 43 -6.66 -10.01 -7.81
N LEU A 44 -5.58 -10.81 -7.76
CA LEU A 44 -5.59 -12.19 -8.23
C LEU A 44 -6.67 -13.04 -7.56
N LYS A 45 -6.93 -12.83 -6.26
CA LYS A 45 -7.97 -13.55 -5.53
C LYS A 45 -9.37 -13.16 -5.96
N PHE A 46 -9.59 -11.87 -6.22
CA PHE A 46 -10.91 -11.31 -6.53
C PHE A 46 -11.21 -11.16 -8.02
N ARG A 47 -10.29 -11.53 -8.93
CA ARG A 47 -10.47 -11.42 -10.40
C ARG A 47 -11.73 -12.09 -10.98
N ASN A 48 -12.22 -13.14 -10.32
CA ASN A 48 -13.44 -13.84 -10.76
C ASN A 48 -14.72 -13.11 -10.31
N ILE A 49 -14.62 -12.19 -9.36
CA ILE A 49 -15.72 -11.40 -8.79
C ILE A 49 -15.70 -9.99 -9.37
N LEU A 50 -14.51 -9.41 -9.55
CA LEU A 50 -14.31 -8.04 -9.99
C LEU A 50 -13.66 -8.04 -11.39
N PRO A 51 -14.41 -7.70 -12.47
CA PRO A 51 -13.90 -7.71 -13.84
C PRO A 51 -12.72 -6.76 -14.10
N ASN A 52 -12.51 -5.76 -13.22
CA ASN A 52 -11.38 -4.85 -13.32
C ASN A 52 -10.04 -5.55 -13.08
N PHE A 53 -10.01 -6.64 -12.31
CA PHE A 53 -8.79 -7.38 -11.95
C PHE A 53 -8.51 -8.56 -12.89
N TYR A 54 -9.23 -8.66 -14.01
CA TYR A 54 -9.09 -9.78 -14.93
C TYR A 54 -7.95 -9.53 -15.92
N GLU A 55 -6.73 -9.83 -15.48
CA GLU A 55 -5.49 -9.56 -16.21
C GLU A 55 -4.62 -10.81 -16.36
N CYS A 56 -3.56 -10.75 -17.17
CA CYS A 56 -2.64 -11.87 -17.26
C CYS A 56 -1.83 -12.00 -15.97
N TRP A 57 -1.46 -13.22 -15.57
CA TRP A 57 -0.71 -13.44 -14.32
C TRP A 57 0.64 -12.70 -14.30
N TRP A 58 1.23 -12.47 -15.47
CA TRP A 58 2.52 -11.79 -15.61
C TRP A 58 2.39 -10.27 -15.53
N ASP A 59 1.21 -9.70 -15.81
CA ASP A 59 0.93 -8.26 -15.67
C ASP A 59 1.13 -7.86 -14.20
N HIS A 60 0.46 -8.58 -13.30
CA HIS A 60 0.59 -8.41 -11.84
C HIS A 60 2.05 -8.39 -11.35
N ILE A 61 2.93 -9.18 -11.95
CA ILE A 61 4.34 -9.26 -11.50
C ILE A 61 5.20 -8.21 -12.20
N LEU A 62 5.24 -8.23 -13.53
CA LEU A 62 6.20 -7.45 -14.31
C LEU A 62 5.74 -6.00 -14.49
N LEU A 63 4.47 -5.81 -14.83
CA LEU A 63 3.92 -4.49 -15.10
C LEU A 63 3.56 -3.77 -13.79
N ASP A 64 2.94 -4.48 -12.85
CA ASP A 64 2.42 -3.84 -11.65
C ASP A 64 3.45 -3.82 -10.53
N VAL A 65 3.78 -4.97 -9.90
CA VAL A 65 4.74 -4.98 -8.78
C VAL A 65 6.07 -4.36 -9.17
N LEU A 66 6.71 -4.85 -10.24
CA LEU A 66 8.07 -4.43 -10.61
C LEU A 66 8.11 -3.16 -11.46
N GLY A 67 7.05 -2.87 -12.20
CA GLY A 67 6.93 -1.69 -13.04
C GLY A 67 6.31 -0.52 -12.29
N CYS A 68 5.00 -0.33 -12.47
CA CYS A 68 4.26 0.85 -12.06
C CYS A 68 4.31 1.08 -10.55
N ASN A 69 4.13 0.03 -9.75
CA ASN A 69 4.03 0.14 -8.29
C ASN A 69 5.40 0.48 -7.70
N LEU A 70 6.43 -0.29 -8.03
CA LEU A 70 7.79 -0.02 -7.59
C LEU A 70 8.28 1.35 -8.07
N PHE A 71 8.00 1.73 -9.32
CA PHE A 71 8.41 3.02 -9.84
C PHE A 71 7.70 4.18 -9.12
N GLY A 72 6.38 4.08 -8.89
CA GLY A 72 5.62 5.06 -8.10
C GLY A 72 6.15 5.19 -6.66
N ILE A 73 6.47 4.07 -6.01
CA ILE A 73 7.11 4.07 -4.68
C ILE A 73 8.46 4.77 -4.72
N LEU A 74 9.34 4.42 -5.66
CA LEU A 74 10.66 5.03 -5.78
C LEU A 74 10.57 6.54 -6.04
N MET A 75 9.67 6.97 -6.92
CA MET A 75 9.39 8.39 -7.17
C MET A 75 8.95 9.12 -5.92
N SER A 76 8.06 8.52 -5.11
CA SER A 76 7.60 9.15 -3.86
C SER A 76 8.73 9.33 -2.85
N ILE A 77 9.59 8.33 -2.69
CA ILE A 77 10.75 8.37 -1.79
C ILE A 77 11.77 9.39 -2.28
N TRP A 78 12.03 9.42 -3.59
CA TRP A 78 12.93 10.39 -4.20
C TRP A 78 12.40 11.82 -4.00
N ALA A 79 11.12 12.06 -4.27
CA ALA A 79 10.49 13.36 -4.08
C ALA A 79 10.57 13.82 -2.61
N MET A 80 10.27 12.95 -1.66
CA MET A 80 10.39 13.29 -0.23
C MET A 80 11.83 13.63 0.17
N LYS A 81 12.83 12.90 -0.34
CA LYS A 81 14.24 13.25 -0.12
C LYS A 81 14.60 14.60 -0.73
N TYR A 82 14.14 14.87 -1.94
CA TYR A 82 14.39 16.14 -2.64
C TYR A 82 13.80 17.34 -1.86
N PHE A 83 12.60 17.18 -1.30
CA PHE A 83 11.92 18.23 -0.52
C PHE A 83 12.23 18.18 1.00
N ASN A 84 13.21 17.36 1.44
CA ASN A 84 13.56 17.19 2.86
C ASN A 84 12.39 16.79 3.78
N VAL A 85 11.45 16.00 3.26
CA VAL A 85 10.34 15.42 4.05
C VAL A 85 10.84 14.18 4.78
N GLU A 86 10.63 14.12 6.10
CA GLU A 86 11.04 12.98 6.93
C GLU A 86 10.26 11.70 6.54
N LEU A 87 11.01 10.61 6.33
CA LEU A 87 10.45 9.27 6.15
C LEU A 87 10.06 8.68 7.51
N TYR A 88 8.93 7.97 7.55
CA TYR A 88 8.42 7.44 8.80
C TYR A 88 9.20 6.22 9.26
N LYS A 89 9.70 6.32 10.49
CA LYS A 89 10.16 5.17 11.28
C LYS A 89 8.96 4.61 12.02
N TRP A 90 8.43 3.50 11.53
CA TRP A 90 7.32 2.77 12.16
C TRP A 90 7.84 1.86 13.28
N GLU A 91 8.61 2.42 14.22
CA GLU A 91 9.33 1.65 15.23
C GLU A 91 8.94 2.11 16.64
N PHE A 92 8.50 1.16 17.48
CA PHE A 92 8.31 1.46 18.90
C PHE A 92 9.66 1.41 19.62
N SER A 93 9.96 2.43 20.42
CA SER A 93 11.20 2.55 21.21
C SER A 93 11.26 1.62 22.43
N ASP A 94 10.47 0.54 22.46
CA ASP A 94 10.41 -0.37 23.60
C ASP A 94 11.78 -1.03 23.86
N PRO A 95 12.22 -1.12 25.14
CA PRO A 95 13.44 -1.84 25.48
C PRO A 95 13.32 -3.31 25.04
N LYS A 96 14.39 -3.87 24.46
CA LYS A 96 14.46 -5.27 24.02
C LYS A 96 14.09 -6.20 25.18
N ARG A 97 12.85 -6.71 25.21
CA ARG A 97 12.40 -7.66 26.24
C ARG A 97 13.29 -8.92 26.25
N ARG A 98 13.78 -9.30 27.44
CA ARG A 98 14.40 -10.61 27.67
C ARG A 98 13.31 -11.70 27.66
N LYS A 99 13.56 -12.77 26.90
CA LYS A 99 12.61 -13.82 26.52
C LYS A 99 12.13 -14.64 27.74
N LYS A 100 10.82 -14.84 27.87
CA LYS A 100 10.22 -16.05 28.47
C LYS A 100 9.05 -16.51 27.60
N ASN A 101 8.96 -17.81 27.33
CA ASN A 101 7.85 -18.55 26.70
C ASN A 101 7.43 -18.10 25.28
N ILE A 102 8.32 -18.22 24.29
CA ILE A 102 7.97 -18.00 22.87
C ILE A 102 7.35 -19.27 22.29
N ILE A 103 6.12 -19.15 21.78
CA ILE A 103 5.34 -20.25 21.19
C ILE A 103 5.96 -20.73 19.87
N PHE A 104 6.41 -19.81 19.00
CA PHE A 104 6.98 -20.12 17.68
C PHE A 104 8.37 -19.50 17.47
N PRO A 105 9.47 -20.18 17.88
CA PRO A 105 10.81 -19.60 17.88
C PRO A 105 11.38 -19.32 16.47
N LYS A 106 11.03 -20.14 15.45
CA LYS A 106 11.47 -19.92 14.07
C LYS A 106 10.83 -18.69 13.44
N LEU A 107 9.51 -18.54 13.63
CA LEU A 107 8.76 -17.37 13.16
C LEU A 107 9.20 -16.09 13.88
N ASP A 108 9.42 -16.17 15.20
CA ASP A 108 9.97 -15.06 15.99
C ASP A 108 11.35 -14.60 15.46
N LYS A 109 12.23 -15.55 15.10
CA LYS A 109 13.53 -15.23 14.50
C LYS A 109 13.37 -14.51 13.16
N LEU A 110 12.45 -14.97 12.30
CA LEU A 110 12.17 -14.36 11.01
C LEU A 110 11.61 -12.94 11.15
N ILE A 111 10.61 -12.73 12.02
CA ILE A 111 10.01 -11.42 12.28
C ILE A 111 11.07 -10.43 12.77
N ARG A 112 11.97 -10.86 13.66
CA ARG A 112 13.05 -10.02 14.19
C ARG A 112 14.13 -9.64 13.17
N LEU A 113 14.16 -10.24 11.98
CA LEU A 113 15.04 -9.78 10.89
C LEU A 113 14.57 -8.44 10.32
N PHE A 114 13.27 -8.15 10.39
CA PHE A 114 12.67 -6.95 9.80
C PHE A 114 12.09 -5.99 10.83
N PHE A 115 11.70 -6.49 12.02
CA PHE A 115 10.98 -5.69 13.02
C PHE A 115 11.62 -5.80 14.41
N ASN A 116 11.83 -4.65 15.05
CA ASN A 116 12.51 -4.57 16.36
C ASN A 116 11.72 -5.21 17.50
N ASN A 117 10.39 -5.14 17.45
CA ASN A 117 9.50 -5.71 18.46
C ASN A 117 8.14 -6.11 17.87
N SER A 118 7.35 -6.82 18.67
CA SER A 118 6.04 -7.33 18.27
C SER A 118 5.02 -6.23 18.01
N LYS A 119 5.14 -5.06 18.67
CA LYS A 119 4.23 -3.92 18.44
C LYS A 119 4.47 -3.31 17.06
N THR A 120 5.74 -3.14 16.68
CA THR A 120 6.15 -2.72 15.33
C THR A 120 5.65 -3.69 14.25
N PHE A 121 5.70 -4.99 14.52
CA PHE A 121 5.10 -5.96 13.60
C PHE A 121 3.57 -5.86 13.56
N ALA A 122 2.89 -5.65 14.69
CA ALA A 122 1.45 -5.49 14.73
C ALA A 122 0.97 -4.24 13.96
N ILE A 123 1.69 -3.12 14.05
CA ILE A 123 1.33 -1.91 13.29
C ILE A 123 1.58 -2.10 11.79
N PHE A 124 2.63 -2.83 11.41
CA PHE A 124 2.86 -3.23 10.03
C PHE A 124 1.67 -4.01 9.47
N ILE A 125 1.21 -5.04 10.18
CA ILE A 125 0.03 -5.82 9.79
C ILE A 125 -1.23 -4.93 9.72
N PHE A 126 -1.43 -4.05 10.69
CA PHE A 126 -2.55 -3.13 10.71
C PHE A 126 -2.58 -2.21 9.49
N ILE A 127 -1.44 -1.59 9.14
CA ILE A 127 -1.32 -0.73 7.96
C ILE A 127 -1.59 -1.53 6.69
N CYS A 128 -1.04 -2.75 6.57
CA CYS A 128 -1.27 -3.60 5.41
C CYS A 128 -2.75 -3.95 5.21
N ILE A 129 -3.47 -4.27 6.29
CA ILE A 129 -4.90 -4.60 6.25
C ILE A 129 -5.72 -3.37 5.89
N ILE A 130 -5.51 -2.24 6.58
CA ILE A 130 -6.31 -1.02 6.38
C ILE A 130 -6.10 -0.48 4.97
N MET A 131 -4.85 -0.41 4.48
CA MET A 131 -4.58 0.11 3.14
C MET A 131 -5.21 -0.77 2.07
N SER A 132 -5.02 -2.10 2.16
CA SER A 132 -5.66 -3.05 1.24
C SER A 132 -7.19 -3.01 1.29
N THR A 133 -7.77 -2.73 2.46
CA THR A 133 -9.23 -2.59 2.61
C THR A 133 -9.74 -1.33 1.94
N VAL A 134 -9.06 -0.18 2.11
CA VAL A 134 -9.42 1.08 1.45
C VAL A 134 -9.34 0.94 -0.06
N ASP A 135 -8.26 0.31 -0.55
CA ASP A 135 -8.06 0.02 -1.96
C ASP A 135 -9.15 -0.91 -2.49
N LEU A 136 -9.42 -2.05 -1.84
CA LEU A 136 -10.46 -2.98 -2.31
C LEU A 136 -11.86 -2.36 -2.26
N ASN A 137 -12.12 -1.47 -1.29
CA ASN A 137 -13.41 -0.83 -1.11
C ASN A 137 -13.84 -0.03 -2.34
N ILE A 138 -12.93 0.66 -3.04
CA ILE A 138 -13.31 1.42 -4.24
C ILE A 138 -13.80 0.48 -5.35
N PHE A 139 -13.11 -0.65 -5.55
CA PHE A 139 -13.46 -1.60 -6.60
C PHE A 139 -14.78 -2.31 -6.32
N ILE A 140 -15.04 -2.63 -5.04
CA ILE A 140 -16.33 -3.21 -4.62
C ILE A 140 -17.46 -2.20 -4.83
N ILE A 141 -17.32 -0.96 -4.35
CA ILE A 141 -18.35 0.07 -4.50
C ILE A 141 -18.63 0.33 -5.99
N LYS A 142 -17.57 0.48 -6.78
CA LYS A 142 -17.69 0.64 -8.24
C LYS A 142 -18.45 -0.52 -8.87
N ALA A 143 -18.18 -1.77 -8.46
CA ALA A 143 -18.87 -2.94 -8.99
C ALA A 143 -20.35 -3.01 -8.58
N ILE A 144 -20.68 -2.65 -7.34
CA ILE A 144 -22.07 -2.65 -6.83
C ILE A 144 -22.91 -1.54 -7.49
N ILE A 145 -22.37 -0.33 -7.54
CA ILE A 145 -23.09 0.85 -8.06
C ILE A 145 -23.01 0.93 -9.60
N GLN A 146 -22.12 0.15 -10.22
CA GLN A 146 -21.87 0.15 -11.67
C GLN A 146 -21.41 1.52 -12.20
N ILE A 147 -20.54 2.20 -11.44
CA ILE A 147 -19.98 3.50 -11.81
C ILE A 147 -19.05 3.36 -13.02
N ASP A 148 -19.26 4.19 -14.05
CA ASP A 148 -18.37 4.25 -15.22
C ASP A 148 -16.97 4.75 -14.79
N VAL A 149 -15.93 4.20 -15.41
CA VAL A 149 -14.52 4.57 -15.22
C VAL A 149 -14.26 6.03 -15.59
N LYS A 150 -15.12 6.66 -16.40
CA LYS A 150 -15.00 8.07 -16.81
C LYS A 150 -15.47 9.07 -15.74
N GLU A 151 -16.20 8.61 -14.74
CA GLU A 151 -16.74 9.49 -13.70
C GLU A 151 -15.64 10.00 -12.77
N SER A 152 -15.57 11.33 -12.61
CA SER A 152 -14.61 11.98 -11.72
C SER A 152 -14.83 11.67 -10.24
N LEU A 153 -15.99 11.11 -9.87
CA LEU A 153 -16.34 10.77 -8.48
C LEU A 153 -15.32 9.82 -7.85
N LEU A 154 -14.82 8.85 -8.60
CA LEU A 154 -13.82 7.89 -8.12
C LEU A 154 -12.50 8.61 -7.80
N ILE A 155 -12.09 9.56 -8.64
CA ILE A 155 -10.89 10.37 -8.45
C ILE A 155 -11.04 11.25 -7.20
N TYR A 156 -12.17 11.96 -7.04
CA TYR A 156 -12.41 12.79 -5.86
C TYR A 156 -12.40 11.99 -4.57
N ARG A 157 -13.01 10.79 -4.56
CA ARG A 157 -12.98 9.89 -3.41
C ARG A 157 -11.54 9.50 -3.06
N GLU A 158 -10.74 9.10 -4.03
CA GLU A 158 -9.33 8.75 -3.79
C GLU A 158 -8.51 9.92 -3.25
N LEU A 159 -8.73 11.14 -3.75
CA LEU A 159 -8.07 12.33 -3.21
C LEU A 159 -8.46 12.61 -1.76
N ILE A 160 -9.76 12.48 -1.42
CA ILE A 160 -10.24 12.65 -0.04
C ILE A 160 -9.67 11.57 0.88
N MET A 161 -9.74 10.30 0.46
CA MET A 161 -9.21 9.18 1.24
C MET A 161 -7.70 9.27 1.42
N GLY A 162 -6.96 9.71 0.38
CA GLY A 162 -5.53 9.96 0.44
C GLY A 162 -5.18 11.08 1.42
N PHE A 163 -5.94 12.18 1.41
CA PHE A 163 -5.75 13.29 2.36
C PHE A 163 -6.03 12.85 3.81
N LEU A 164 -7.13 12.13 4.05
CA LEU A 164 -7.44 11.58 5.37
C LEU A 164 -6.38 10.58 5.82
N GLY A 165 -5.91 9.72 4.91
CA GLY A 165 -4.83 8.77 5.16
C GLY A 165 -3.51 9.47 5.52
N LEU A 166 -3.17 10.57 4.84
CA LEU A 166 -2.00 11.39 5.15
C LEU A 166 -2.05 11.93 6.59
N MET A 167 -3.20 12.48 7.00
CA MET A 167 -3.38 12.99 8.36
C MET A 167 -3.36 11.87 9.40
N ALA A 168 -4.07 10.77 9.14
CA ALA A 168 -4.13 9.64 10.03
C ALA A 168 -2.75 9.00 10.26
N THR A 169 -1.98 8.79 9.20
CA THR A 169 -0.63 8.21 9.30
C THR A 169 0.35 9.15 9.99
N TYR A 170 0.24 10.47 9.80
CA TYR A 170 1.02 11.46 10.53
C TYR A 170 0.76 11.37 12.04
N GLU A 171 -0.50 11.47 12.46
CA GLU A 171 -0.88 11.39 13.88
C GLU A 171 -0.51 10.03 14.50
N LEU A 172 -0.71 8.95 13.74
CA LEU A 172 -0.34 7.61 14.17
C LEU A 172 1.18 7.47 14.37
N ASN A 173 1.98 7.97 13.42
CA ASN A 173 3.44 7.96 13.54
C ASN A 173 3.92 8.81 14.71
N LYS A 174 3.33 10.00 14.87
CA LYS A 174 3.62 10.94 15.95
C LYS A 174 3.40 10.29 17.33
N ASN A 175 2.23 9.69 17.54
CA ASN A 175 1.88 8.99 18.77
C ASN A 175 2.82 7.83 19.11
N PHE A 176 3.38 7.14 18.11
CA PHE A 176 4.33 6.05 18.33
C PHE A 176 5.76 6.49 18.60
N ASN A 177 6.18 7.61 18.00
CA ASN A 177 7.53 8.12 18.15
C ASN A 177 7.67 9.16 19.27
N GLY A 178 6.58 9.51 19.96
CA GLY A 178 6.59 10.42 21.11
C GLY A 178 7.03 11.84 20.77
N LYS A 179 6.86 12.25 19.51
CA LYS A 179 7.07 13.63 19.04
C LYS A 179 5.76 14.42 19.09
#